data_AF-A0A8E0VG05-F1
#
_entry.id   AF-A0A8E0VG05-F1
#
_cell.length_a   1.000
_cell.length_b   1.000
_cell.length_c   1.000
_cell.angle_alpha   90.00
_cell.angle_beta   90.00
_cell.angle_gamma   90.00
#
_symmetry.space_group_name_H-M   'P 1'
#
loop_
_entity.id
_entity.type
_entity.pdbx_description
1 polymer ?
#
loop_
_entity_poly.entity_id
_entity_poly.type
_entity_poly.pdbx_seq_one_letter_code
_entity_poly.pdbx_strand_id
1 'polypeptide(L)'
;ISIYGQSFCSGARSAFYLLLRNAVRLVVVDKVADFILFVGKLVVVGLTSGLGYLYLDGVLFGNTALAEFQPTIHFVIVPLAIIIVGSYVIVSLFSSVYEMGVDTIFLCFLEDLERNDGSAERPYYMSKQLMAILGKKNASVESDESWSGLGGR
;
A
#
# COMPACT_ATOMS: atom_id res chain seq x y z
N ILE A 1 -32.58 15.48 -7.04
CA ILE A 1 -32.70 14.21 -7.81
C ILE A 1 -31.37 13.48 -7.63
N SER A 2 -31.24 12.30 -7.02
CA SER A 2 -32.21 11.35 -6.49
C SER A 2 -32.66 11.64 -5.05
N ILE A 3 -33.90 11.23 -4.79
CA ILE A 3 -34.69 11.42 -3.58
C ILE A 3 -34.88 10.00 -3.02
N TYR A 4 -33.85 9.49 -2.34
CA TYR A 4 -33.88 8.44 -1.30
C TYR A 4 -32.43 8.37 -0.80
N GLY A 5 -32.21 9.08 0.31
CA GLY A 5 -30.89 9.37 0.88
C GLY A 5 -30.24 8.18 1.58
N GLN A 6 -29.56 7.35 0.81
CA GLN A 6 -28.37 6.65 1.28
C GLN A 6 -27.26 7.04 0.30
N SER A 7 -26.10 7.45 0.82
CA SER A 7 -24.90 7.61 0.00
C SER A 7 -24.70 6.34 -0.83
N PHE A 8 -24.60 6.45 -2.15
CA PHE A 8 -24.42 5.32 -3.07
C PHE A 8 -23.32 4.35 -2.61
N CYS A 9 -22.26 4.88 -1.99
CA CYS A 9 -21.18 4.10 -1.39
C CYS A 9 -21.64 3.24 -0.19
N SER A 10 -22.56 3.72 0.66
CA SER A 10 -23.10 2.98 1.81
C SER A 10 -24.05 1.85 1.39
N GLY A 11 -24.89 2.11 0.37
CA GLY A 11 -25.77 1.11 -0.22
C GLY A 11 -25.00 0.00 -0.96
N ALA A 12 -24.01 0.39 -1.77
CA ALA A 12 -23.10 -0.55 -2.42
C ALA A 12 -22.29 -1.34 -1.39
N ARG A 13 -21.76 -0.69 -0.34
CA ARG A 13 -21.00 -1.36 0.74
C ARG A 13 -21.80 -2.44 1.46
N SER A 14 -23.09 -2.21 1.71
CA SER A 14 -23.94 -3.20 2.38
C SER A 14 -24.27 -4.40 1.47
N ALA A 15 -24.48 -4.18 0.17
CA ALA A 15 -24.62 -5.26 -0.81
C ALA A 15 -23.30 -6.03 -1.00
N PHE A 16 -22.16 -5.34 -1.04
CA PHE A 16 -20.82 -5.93 -1.03
C PHE A 16 -20.55 -6.80 0.18
N TYR A 17 -21.00 -6.37 1.36
CA TYR A 17 -20.84 -7.11 2.61
C TYR A 17 -21.56 -8.47 2.57
N LEU A 18 -22.66 -8.58 1.83
CA LEU A 18 -23.39 -9.83 1.61
C LEU A 18 -22.63 -10.81 0.68
N LEU A 19 -21.85 -10.29 -0.26
CA LEU A 19 -21.01 -11.05 -1.21
C LEU A 19 -19.65 -11.45 -0.60
N LEU A 20 -19.18 -10.67 0.36
CA LEU A 20 -18.02 -10.89 1.22
C LEU A 20 -18.18 -12.11 2.18
N ARG A 21 -19.09 -13.07 1.94
CA ARG A 21 -19.17 -14.31 2.77
C ARG A 21 -17.90 -15.17 2.72
N ASN A 22 -16.96 -14.91 1.81
CA ASN A 22 -15.58 -15.43 1.81
C ASN A 22 -14.52 -14.30 1.96
N ALA A 23 -14.83 -13.23 2.69
CA ALA A 23 -13.97 -12.06 2.94
C ALA A 23 -12.66 -12.36 3.65
N VAL A 24 -12.54 -13.51 4.32
CA VAL A 24 -11.44 -13.79 5.23
C VAL A 24 -10.10 -13.63 4.54
N ARG A 25 -9.96 -14.09 3.28
CA ARG A 25 -8.73 -13.91 2.50
C ARG A 25 -8.45 -12.44 2.19
N LEU A 26 -9.46 -11.64 1.86
CA LEU A 26 -9.31 -10.22 1.56
C LEU A 26 -8.91 -9.42 2.81
N VAL A 27 -9.58 -9.68 3.93
CA VAL A 27 -9.25 -9.06 5.23
C VAL A 27 -7.82 -9.42 5.64
N VAL A 28 -7.37 -10.65 5.40
CA VAL A 28 -5.98 -11.03 5.70
C VAL A 28 -4.99 -10.23 4.84
N VAL A 29 -5.26 -10.05 3.54
CA VAL A 29 -4.35 -9.27 2.67
C VAL A 29 -4.32 -7.80 3.11
N ASP A 30 -5.46 -7.21 3.44
CA ASP A 30 -5.58 -5.85 3.97
C ASP A 30 -4.75 -5.67 5.25
N LYS A 31 -4.89 -6.58 6.22
CA LYS A 31 -4.09 -6.55 7.45
C LYS A 31 -2.60 -6.80 7.22
N VAL A 32 -2.23 -7.57 6.21
CA VAL A 32 -0.83 -7.73 5.82
C VAL A 32 -0.28 -6.43 5.23
N ALA A 33 -1.06 -5.70 4.43
CA ALA A 33 -0.66 -4.40 3.90
C ALA A 33 -0.45 -3.37 5.03
N ASP A 34 -1.36 -3.31 6.00
CA ASP A 34 -1.20 -2.48 7.21
C ASP A 34 0.09 -2.81 7.97
N PHE A 35 0.38 -4.10 8.14
CA PHE A 35 1.59 -4.55 8.83
C PHE A 35 2.86 -4.17 8.06
N ILE A 36 2.87 -4.34 6.74
CA ILE A 36 4.01 -3.95 5.89
C ILE A 36 4.26 -2.44 6.00
N LEU A 37 3.21 -1.62 5.96
CA LEU A 37 3.34 -0.17 6.11
C LEU A 37 3.81 0.22 7.52
N PHE A 38 3.36 -0.47 8.56
CA PHE A 38 3.83 -0.26 9.93
C PHE A 38 5.33 -0.58 10.07
N VAL A 39 5.79 -1.72 9.56
CA VAL A 39 7.22 -2.07 9.54
C VAL A 39 8.01 -1.03 8.74
N GLY A 40 7.47 -0.58 7.60
CA GLY A 40 8.06 0.50 6.81
C GLY A 40 8.27 1.79 7.61
N LYS A 41 7.27 2.22 8.41
CA LYS A 41 7.39 3.38 9.31
C LYS A 41 8.57 3.22 10.28
N LEU A 42 8.66 2.06 10.94
CA LEU A 42 9.72 1.79 11.91
C LEU A 42 11.11 1.76 11.27
N VAL A 43 11.25 1.14 10.09
CA VAL A 43 12.52 1.08 9.36
C VAL A 43 12.97 2.48 8.92
N VAL A 44 12.07 3.28 8.34
CA VAL A 44 12.40 4.64 7.88
C VAL A 44 12.81 5.52 9.05
N VAL A 45 12.04 5.54 10.14
CA VAL A 45 12.38 6.34 11.33
C VAL A 45 13.67 5.85 11.97
N GLY A 46 13.88 4.53 12.09
CA GLY A 46 15.10 3.96 12.66
C GLY A 46 16.34 4.29 11.84
N LEU A 47 16.29 4.12 10.52
CA LEU A 47 17.40 4.42 9.62
C LEU A 47 17.70 5.92 9.59
N THR A 48 16.69 6.78 9.45
CA THR A 48 16.88 8.24 9.42
C THR A 48 17.41 8.78 10.75
N SER A 49 16.95 8.25 11.88
CA SER A 49 17.45 8.61 13.21
C SER A 49 18.88 8.10 13.44
N GLY A 50 19.17 6.86 13.04
CA GLY A 50 20.51 6.28 13.15
C GLY A 50 21.54 6.98 12.27
N LEU A 51 21.19 7.25 11.01
CA LEU A 51 22.03 8.04 10.10
C LEU A 51 22.17 9.49 10.59
N GLY A 52 21.10 10.10 11.12
CA GLY A 52 21.15 11.43 11.72
C GLY A 52 22.08 11.49 12.92
N TYR A 53 22.09 10.46 13.77
CA TYR A 53 23.03 10.34 14.88
C TYR A 53 24.48 10.21 14.38
N LEU A 54 24.76 9.31 13.43
CA LEU A 54 26.11 9.14 12.87
C LEU A 54 26.61 10.39 12.12
N TYR A 55 25.70 11.16 11.52
CA TYR A 55 25.99 12.44 10.90
C TYR A 55 26.39 13.49 11.95
N LEU A 56 25.62 13.59 13.05
CA LEU A 56 25.90 14.52 14.15
C LEU A 56 27.13 14.13 14.98
N ASP A 57 27.44 12.83 15.08
CA ASP A 57 28.65 12.30 15.73
C ASP A 57 29.93 12.55 14.89
N GLY A 58 29.78 13.08 13.67
CA GLY A 58 30.90 13.50 12.82
C GLY A 58 31.62 12.37 12.07
N VAL A 59 31.15 11.13 12.21
CA VAL A 59 31.76 9.94 11.58
C VAL A 59 31.72 10.00 10.04
N LEU A 60 30.70 10.65 9.46
CA LEU A 60 30.52 10.77 8.00
C LEU A 60 31.16 12.02 7.36
N PHE A 61 31.45 13.07 8.14
CA PHE A 61 31.90 14.38 7.63
C PHE A 61 33.03 15.01 8.45
N GLY A 62 33.90 14.20 9.06
CA GLY A 62 35.09 14.68 9.79
C GLY A 62 36.08 15.57 9.00
N ASN A 63 35.79 15.89 7.72
CA ASN A 63 36.67 16.62 6.81
C ASN A 63 36.03 17.85 6.13
N THR A 64 34.87 18.36 6.56
CA THR A 64 34.33 19.62 6.02
C THR A 64 34.56 20.81 6.95
N ALA A 65 34.82 21.98 6.36
CA ALA A 65 35.21 23.25 6.98
C ALA A 65 34.21 23.85 8.00
N LEU A 66 33.21 23.09 8.44
CA LEU A 66 32.29 23.44 9.52
C LEU A 66 32.78 22.99 10.89
N ALA A 67 33.87 22.19 10.96
CA ALA A 67 34.50 21.79 12.21
C ALA A 67 35.13 22.97 12.99
N GLU A 68 35.44 24.10 12.33
CA GLU A 68 35.88 25.33 13.02
C GLU A 68 34.75 26.07 13.74
N PHE A 69 33.49 25.77 13.42
CA PHE A 69 32.33 26.15 14.23
C PHE A 69 31.98 25.01 15.19
N GLN A 70 32.92 24.61 16.04
CA GLN A 70 32.59 23.90 17.29
C GLN A 70 32.37 24.93 18.41
N PRO A 71 31.19 25.58 18.52
CA PRO A 71 30.76 25.98 19.84
C PRO A 71 30.47 24.67 20.58
N THR A 72 31.21 24.41 21.65
CA THR A 72 30.93 23.39 22.67
C THR A 72 29.46 22.94 22.67
N ILE A 73 29.20 21.78 22.06
CA ILE A 73 27.86 21.36 21.63
C ILE A 73 27.08 20.83 22.84
N HIS A 74 26.47 21.74 23.60
CA HIS A 74 25.60 21.36 24.72
C HIS A 74 24.24 20.77 24.27
N PHE A 75 23.90 20.80 22.97
CA PHE A 75 22.55 20.48 22.47
C PHE A 75 22.51 19.60 21.20
N VAL A 76 23.25 18.48 21.13
CA VAL A 76 23.08 17.45 20.05
C VAL A 76 21.65 16.89 19.98
N ILE A 77 20.96 16.88 21.12
CA ILE A 77 19.61 16.32 21.27
C ILE A 77 18.57 17.12 20.46
N VAL A 78 18.76 18.44 20.30
CA VAL A 78 17.80 19.31 19.61
C VAL A 78 17.71 19.02 18.10
N PRO A 79 18.80 19.04 17.30
CA PRO A 79 18.73 18.68 15.89
C PRO A 79 18.32 17.22 15.68
N LEU A 80 18.74 16.31 16.57
CA LEU A 80 18.32 14.90 16.52
C LEU A 80 16.80 14.76 16.74
N ALA A 81 16.22 15.49 17.69
CA ALA A 81 14.78 15.51 17.94
C ALA A 81 14.00 16.06 16.73
N ILE A 82 14.52 17.10 16.05
CA ILE A 82 13.91 17.64 14.83
C ILE A 82 13.91 16.59 13.71
N ILE A 83 15.00 15.84 13.53
CA ILE A 83 15.08 14.77 12.52
C ILE A 83 14.08 13.66 12.83
N ILE A 84 13.97 13.24 14.09
CA ILE A 84 13.02 12.20 14.52
C ILE A 84 11.58 12.66 14.28
N VAL A 85 11.21 13.87 14.71
CA VAL A 85 9.85 14.39 14.55
C VAL A 85 9.53 14.62 13.07
N GLY A 86 10.45 15.21 12.31
CA GLY A 86 10.27 15.47 10.88
C GLY A 86 10.09 14.19 10.07
N SER A 87 10.97 13.19 10.28
CA SER A 87 10.86 11.89 9.61
C SER A 87 9.58 11.14 10.00
N TYR A 88 9.17 11.20 11.27
CA TYR A 88 7.94 10.59 11.74
C TYR A 88 6.69 11.20 11.08
N VAL A 89 6.63 12.53 10.95
CA VAL A 89 5.51 13.20 10.27
C VAL A 89 5.45 12.80 8.80
N ILE A 90 6.58 12.87 8.09
CA ILE A 90 6.65 12.54 6.67
C ILE A 90 6.21 11.10 6.44
N VAL A 91 6.77 10.13 7.18
CA VAL A 91 6.42 8.72 6.98
C VAL A 91 4.96 8.44 7.34
N SER A 92 4.43 9.10 8.37
CA SER A 92 3.03 8.95 8.78
C SER A 92 2.08 9.47 7.70
N LEU A 93 2.39 10.61 7.08
CA LEU A 93 1.61 11.16 5.98
C LEU A 93 1.61 10.23 4.76
N PHE A 94 2.79 9.77 4.34
CA PHE A 94 2.89 8.85 3.20
C PHE A 94 2.14 7.55 3.46
N SER A 95 2.36 6.92 4.62
CA SER A 95 1.67 5.68 4.94
C SER A 95 0.15 5.83 5.02
N SER A 96 -0.38 6.97 5.48
CA SER A 96 -1.83 7.21 5.47
C SER A 96 -2.40 7.25 4.05
N VAL A 97 -1.69 7.84 3.10
CA VAL A 97 -2.08 7.81 1.67
C VAL A 97 -2.00 6.40 1.10
N TYR A 98 -0.98 5.62 1.48
CA TYR A 98 -0.88 4.22 1.06
C TYR A 98 -2.02 3.37 1.62
N GLU A 99 -2.36 3.50 2.91
CA GLU A 99 -3.49 2.80 3.55
C GLU A 99 -4.81 3.12 2.80
N MET A 100 -5.09 4.40 2.52
CA MET A 100 -6.27 4.81 1.74
C MET A 100 -6.27 4.29 0.29
N GLY A 101 -5.09 4.24 -0.34
CA GLY A 101 -4.95 3.71 -1.70
C GLY A 101 -5.22 2.21 -1.76
N VAL A 102 -4.71 1.47 -0.78
CA VAL A 102 -4.94 0.03 -0.61
C VAL A 102 -6.43 -0.26 -0.43
N ASP A 103 -7.12 0.46 0.45
CA ASP A 103 -8.59 0.39 0.63
C ASP A 103 -9.34 0.61 -0.69
N THR A 104 -8.94 1.63 -1.45
CA THR A 104 -9.59 1.98 -2.72
C THR A 104 -9.41 0.89 -3.76
N ILE A 105 -8.21 0.33 -3.88
CA ILE A 105 -7.93 -0.81 -4.77
C ILE A 105 -8.77 -2.02 -4.37
N PHE A 106 -8.88 -2.31 -3.08
CA PHE A 106 -9.74 -3.40 -2.60
C PHE A 106 -11.23 -3.15 -2.86
N LEU A 107 -11.70 -1.92 -2.72
CA LEU A 107 -13.08 -1.57 -3.06
C LEU A 107 -13.34 -1.70 -4.57
N CYS A 108 -12.45 -1.21 -5.43
CA CYS A 108 -12.57 -1.40 -6.88
C CYS A 108 -12.51 -2.88 -7.26
N PHE A 109 -11.67 -3.65 -6.57
CA PHE A 109 -11.57 -5.08 -6.75
C PHE A 109 -12.87 -5.82 -6.39
N LEU A 110 -13.47 -5.46 -5.26
CA LEU A 110 -14.77 -5.97 -4.87
C LEU A 110 -15.82 -5.57 -5.91
N GLU A 111 -15.82 -4.31 -6.34
CA GLU A 111 -16.71 -3.81 -7.39
C GLU A 111 -16.64 -4.63 -8.69
N ASP A 112 -15.42 -4.98 -9.09
CA ASP A 112 -15.16 -5.86 -10.24
C ASP A 112 -15.74 -7.26 -10.04
N LEU A 113 -15.64 -7.85 -8.83
CA LEU A 113 -16.19 -9.17 -8.53
C LEU A 113 -17.71 -9.26 -8.64
N GLU A 114 -18.43 -8.17 -8.38
CA GLU A 114 -19.89 -8.13 -8.43
C GLU A 114 -20.42 -7.80 -9.82
N ARG A 115 -19.74 -6.89 -10.54
CA ARG A 115 -20.17 -6.49 -11.88
C ARG A 115 -19.79 -7.49 -12.96
N ASN A 116 -18.67 -8.16 -12.78
CA ASN A 116 -18.13 -9.11 -13.74
C ASN A 116 -18.22 -10.53 -13.19
N ASP A 117 -18.61 -11.46 -14.04
CA ASP A 117 -18.76 -12.88 -13.71
C ASP A 117 -17.63 -13.74 -14.30
N GLY A 118 -16.72 -13.11 -15.06
CA GLY A 118 -15.64 -13.78 -15.77
C GLY A 118 -16.05 -14.36 -17.13
N SER A 119 -17.28 -14.07 -17.59
CA SER A 119 -17.76 -14.47 -18.92
C SER A 119 -17.06 -13.70 -20.06
N ALA A 120 -17.21 -14.18 -21.29
CA ALA A 120 -16.64 -13.50 -22.47
C ALA A 120 -17.22 -12.09 -22.70
N GLU A 121 -18.45 -11.84 -22.23
CA GLU A 121 -19.09 -10.53 -22.30
C GLU A 121 -18.71 -9.61 -21.12
N ARG A 122 -18.35 -10.19 -19.96
CA ARG A 122 -18.00 -9.45 -18.72
C ARG A 122 -16.81 -10.09 -17.99
N PRO A 123 -15.59 -9.95 -18.55
CA PRO A 123 -14.38 -10.47 -17.91
C PRO A 123 -14.03 -9.67 -16.65
N TYR A 124 -13.38 -10.31 -15.68
CA TYR A 124 -12.74 -9.63 -14.56
C TYR A 124 -11.59 -8.74 -15.04
N TYR A 125 -11.57 -7.49 -14.58
CA TYR A 125 -10.51 -6.52 -14.90
C TYR A 125 -9.42 -6.43 -13.80
N MET A 126 -9.59 -7.15 -12.69
CA MET A 126 -8.59 -7.31 -11.63
C MET A 126 -7.26 -7.90 -12.10
N SER A 127 -6.20 -7.66 -11.33
CA SER A 127 -4.86 -8.18 -11.62
C SER A 127 -4.82 -9.72 -11.60
N LYS A 128 -3.99 -10.31 -12.48
CA LYS A 128 -3.84 -11.78 -12.60
C LYS A 128 -3.43 -12.45 -11.28
N GLN A 129 -2.57 -11.80 -10.49
CA GLN A 129 -2.14 -12.29 -9.18
C GLN A 129 -3.31 -12.37 -8.20
N LEU A 130 -4.16 -11.34 -8.17
CA LEU A 130 -5.30 -11.28 -7.26
C LEU A 130 -6.40 -12.26 -7.69
N MET A 131 -6.59 -12.42 -9.01
CA MET A 131 -7.46 -13.44 -9.60
C MET A 131 -7.02 -14.86 -9.18
N ALA A 132 -5.70 -15.14 -9.21
CA ALA A 132 -5.14 -16.41 -8.77
C ALA A 132 -5.29 -16.65 -7.25
N ILE A 133 -5.06 -15.62 -6.42
CA ILE A 133 -5.24 -15.69 -4.95
C ILE A 133 -6.70 -16.06 -4.58
N LEU A 134 -7.66 -15.62 -5.41
CA LEU A 134 -9.08 -15.83 -5.21
C LEU A 134 -9.66 -17.02 -6.00
N GLY A 135 -8.85 -17.69 -6.82
CA GLY A 135 -9.28 -18.84 -7.62
C GLY A 135 -10.30 -18.49 -8.71
N LYS A 136 -10.32 -17.25 -9.17
CA LYS A 136 -11.16 -16.79 -10.28
C LYS A 136 -10.35 -16.80 -11.59
N LYS A 137 -11.02 -16.97 -12.73
CA LYS A 137 -10.42 -16.93 -14.08
C LYS A 137 -11.42 -16.35 -15.07
N ASN A 138 -10.93 -15.67 -16.10
CA ASN A 138 -11.74 -15.21 -17.22
C ASN A 138 -11.82 -16.28 -18.30
N ALA A 139 -13.00 -16.52 -18.85
CA ALA A 139 -13.23 -17.49 -19.91
C ALA A 139 -12.48 -17.16 -21.22
N SER A 140 -12.17 -15.88 -21.48
CA SER A 140 -11.46 -15.44 -22.68
C SER A 140 -9.96 -15.74 -22.69
N VAL A 141 -9.34 -16.02 -21.54
CA VAL A 141 -7.90 -16.31 -21.47
C VAL A 141 -7.59 -17.73 -21.96
N GLU A 142 -8.59 -18.61 -22.01
CA GLU A 142 -8.44 -19.99 -22.49
C GLU A 142 -8.26 -20.07 -24.02
N SER A 143 -8.76 -19.10 -24.79
CA SER A 143 -8.58 -19.11 -26.25
C SER A 143 -7.16 -18.77 -26.70
N ASP A 144 -6.43 -17.90 -26.01
CA ASP A 144 -5.08 -17.49 -26.45
C ASP A 144 -3.98 -18.50 -26.05
N GLU A 145 -4.14 -19.24 -24.95
CA GLU A 145 -3.25 -20.37 -24.62
C GLU A 145 -3.52 -21.61 -25.50
N SER A 146 -4.75 -21.82 -25.95
CA SER A 146 -5.08 -22.93 -26.87
C SER A 146 -4.48 -22.75 -28.27
N TRP A 147 -4.34 -21.53 -28.78
CA TRP A 147 -3.76 -21.28 -30.12
C TRP A 147 -2.22 -21.32 -30.14
N SER A 148 -1.55 -21.08 -29.01
CA SER A 148 -0.08 -21.19 -28.91
C SER A 148 0.41 -22.64 -28.71
N GLY A 149 -0.45 -23.55 -28.26
CA GLY A 149 -0.15 -24.99 -28.12
C GLY A 149 -0.40 -25.85 -29.37
N LEU A 150 -1.17 -25.36 -30.35
CA LEU A 150 -1.52 -26.09 -31.58
C LEU A 150 -0.72 -25.66 -32.83
N GLY A 151 0.11 -24.61 -32.74
CA GLY A 151 0.95 -24.11 -33.83
C GLY A 151 2.33 -24.76 -33.95
N GLY A 152 2.62 -25.80 -33.17
CA GLY A 152 3.88 -26.52 -33.15
C GLY A 152 3.74 -27.99 -33.55
N ARG A 153 3.40 -28.25 -34.81
CA ARG A 153 3.60 -29.54 -35.48
C ARG A 153 3.94 -29.34 -36.94
#